data_AF-A0A4R5NQU8-F1
#
_entry.id   AF-A0A4R5NQU8-F1
#
_cell.length_a   1.000
_cell.length_b   1.000
_cell.length_c   1.000
_cell.angle_alpha   90.00
_cell.angle_beta   90.00
_cell.angle_gamma   90.00
#
_symmetry.space_group_name_H-M   'P 1'
#
loop_
_entity.id
_entity.type
_entity.pdbx_description
1 polymer ?
#
loop_
_entity_poly.entity_id
_entity_poly.type
_entity_poly.pdbx_seq_one_letter_code
_entity_poly.pdbx_strand_id
1 'polypeptide(L)'
;MVIALLVFYLAFFTKQPVKERAARLMKIGIAAVYSLILSLIVWGPIAVLAMSQKLMRPNPQTLYADPQSLFTWLNQSLANKGIGLILLLVLIFGGFFIKRVPPIGRYAYFSSLVTLFVLSNLFPWNLIHHIPLLNGIEAIQSGHRIIPVLVMFIAAFGSYLLATQFNRRTIGVSALVIVASLCLINSFDYSAMYSMNVATDQNPYDNQFNRTSQPELTYKATPTHQIPRSNLNLQNYKVNNQDYQNQFPTDNGSGRTDYLPVTAGKHIDDLANKVTILNGQRFEIATASLHPGNNSLAYQLTVPMKEGTRLDLPFVHYAGMNYTVKFNGKTIQKPATSNRGTFKLTIPQTVKQAKISIQSRGVKFNGLFTALSIVGWLGLLGLGLVRKYRKRINLS
;
A
#
# COMPACT_ATOMS: atom_id res chain seq x y z
N MET A 1 14.30 -4.29 7.43
CA MET A 1 14.50 -4.87 6.08
C MET A 1 15.92 -4.67 5.56
N VAL A 2 16.36 -3.43 5.29
CA VAL A 2 17.69 -3.16 4.71
C VAL A 2 18.80 -3.73 5.60
N ILE A 3 18.78 -3.48 6.91
CA ILE A 3 19.80 -3.98 7.84
C ILE A 3 19.84 -5.52 7.89
N ALA A 4 18.69 -6.20 8.01
CA ALA A 4 18.64 -7.68 8.03
C ALA A 4 19.12 -8.30 6.70
N LEU A 5 18.75 -7.69 5.56
CA LEU A 5 19.27 -8.06 4.24
C LEU A 5 20.77 -7.76 4.12
N LEU A 6 21.25 -6.64 4.67
CA LEU A 6 22.66 -6.26 4.67
C LEU A 6 23.49 -7.20 5.54
N VAL A 7 22.97 -7.59 6.71
CA VAL A 7 23.62 -8.55 7.62
C VAL A 7 23.64 -9.94 7.00
N PHE A 8 22.52 -10.41 6.46
CA PHE A 8 22.46 -11.66 5.69
C PHE A 8 23.45 -11.63 4.51
N TYR A 9 23.50 -10.50 3.82
CA TYR A 9 24.38 -10.31 2.69
C TYR A 9 25.85 -10.28 3.10
N LEU A 10 26.25 -9.50 4.10
CA LEU A 10 27.62 -9.42 4.62
C LEU A 10 28.10 -10.76 5.17
N ALA A 11 27.24 -11.51 5.86
CA ALA A 11 27.54 -12.86 6.33
C ALA A 11 27.77 -13.85 5.17
N PHE A 12 27.04 -13.69 4.06
CA PHE A 12 27.24 -14.50 2.85
C PHE A 12 28.45 -14.03 2.03
N PHE A 13 28.69 -12.72 1.96
CA PHE A 13 29.70 -12.08 1.14
C PHE A 13 31.12 -12.31 1.66
N THR A 14 31.30 -12.28 2.98
CA THR A 14 32.58 -12.54 3.65
C THR A 14 33.10 -13.96 3.47
N LYS A 15 32.20 -14.94 3.27
CA LYS A 15 32.57 -16.35 3.06
C LYS A 15 32.91 -16.72 1.62
N GLN A 16 32.77 -15.80 0.67
CA GLN A 16 33.06 -16.07 -0.75
C GLN A 16 34.51 -15.71 -1.11
N PRO A 17 35.13 -16.44 -2.07
CA PRO A 17 36.44 -16.09 -2.61
C PRO A 17 36.44 -14.66 -3.18
N VAL A 18 37.52 -13.91 -2.95
CA VAL A 18 37.63 -12.48 -3.34
C VAL A 18 37.34 -12.26 -4.83
N LYS A 19 37.78 -13.18 -5.70
CA LYS A 19 37.54 -13.11 -7.16
C LYS A 19 36.05 -13.23 -7.54
N GLU A 20 35.22 -13.90 -6.75
CA GLU A 20 33.79 -14.05 -7.01
C GLU A 20 32.92 -12.93 -6.44
N ARG A 21 33.44 -12.18 -5.46
CA ARG A 21 32.73 -11.12 -4.75
C ARG A 21 32.24 -10.02 -5.71
N ALA A 22 33.12 -9.53 -6.58
CA ALA A 22 32.79 -8.49 -7.55
C ALA A 22 31.73 -8.95 -8.57
N ALA A 23 31.89 -10.16 -9.11
CA ALA A 23 30.92 -10.73 -10.06
C ALA A 23 29.53 -10.95 -9.42
N ARG A 24 29.47 -11.31 -8.14
CA ARG A 24 28.21 -11.46 -7.39
C ARG A 24 27.56 -10.12 -7.06
N LEU A 25 28.33 -9.11 -6.66
CA LEU A 25 27.85 -7.74 -6.49
C LEU A 25 27.21 -7.22 -7.78
N MET A 26 27.91 -7.40 -8.90
CA MET A 26 27.39 -7.01 -10.21
C MET A 26 26.07 -7.73 -10.52
N LYS A 27 25.97 -9.04 -10.29
CA LYS A 27 24.72 -9.80 -10.49
C LYS A 27 23.57 -9.31 -9.61
N ILE A 28 23.86 -8.88 -8.37
CA ILE A 28 22.86 -8.30 -7.48
C ILE A 28 22.42 -6.93 -7.96
N GLY A 29 23.37 -6.08 -8.38
CA GLY A 29 23.08 -4.80 -8.99
C GLY A 29 22.18 -4.96 -10.22
N ILE A 30 22.53 -5.90 -11.11
CA ILE A 30 21.70 -6.26 -12.27
C ILE A 30 20.32 -6.73 -11.83
N ALA A 31 20.21 -7.63 -10.84
CA ALA A 31 18.92 -8.14 -10.35
C ALA A 31 18.06 -7.02 -9.73
N ALA A 32 18.67 -6.10 -8.99
CA ALA A 32 17.98 -4.95 -8.39
C ALA A 32 17.45 -4.01 -9.48
N VAL A 33 18.30 -3.62 -10.44
CA VAL A 33 17.91 -2.79 -11.59
C VAL A 33 16.81 -3.47 -12.40
N TYR A 34 16.94 -4.77 -12.66
CA TYR A 34 15.94 -5.53 -13.40
C TYR A 34 14.61 -5.62 -12.66
N SER A 35 14.63 -5.83 -11.33
CA SER A 35 13.43 -5.80 -10.49
C SER A 35 12.71 -4.45 -10.56
N LEU A 36 13.46 -3.35 -10.56
CA LEU A 36 12.89 -2.01 -10.75
C LEU A 36 12.25 -1.88 -12.13
N ILE A 37 12.91 -2.33 -13.20
CA ILE A 37 12.35 -2.34 -14.57
C ILE A 37 11.04 -3.12 -14.63
N LEU A 38 11.01 -4.34 -14.09
CA LEU A 38 9.82 -5.19 -14.06
C LEU A 38 8.66 -4.54 -13.31
N SER A 39 8.95 -3.70 -12.31
CA SER A 39 7.96 -3.03 -11.46
C SER A 39 7.72 -1.56 -11.83
N LEU A 40 8.25 -1.08 -12.98
CA LEU A 40 8.08 0.31 -13.42
C LEU A 40 6.62 0.73 -13.61
N ILE A 41 5.73 -0.21 -13.97
CA ILE A 41 4.29 0.06 -14.07
C ILE A 41 3.69 0.59 -12.76
N VAL A 42 4.28 0.23 -11.61
CA VAL A 42 3.88 0.73 -10.29
C VAL A 42 4.75 1.91 -9.87
N TRP A 43 6.07 1.75 -9.90
CA TRP A 43 6.98 2.75 -9.35
C TRP A 43 7.13 4.00 -10.21
N GLY A 44 7.03 3.86 -11.54
CA GLY A 44 7.18 4.98 -12.47
C GLY A 44 6.17 6.10 -12.23
N PRO A 45 4.85 5.81 -12.20
CA PRO A 45 3.84 6.81 -11.87
C PRO A 45 4.03 7.49 -10.52
N ILE A 46 4.37 6.71 -9.48
CA ILE A 46 4.63 7.23 -8.14
C ILE A 46 5.84 8.18 -8.15
N ALA A 47 6.92 7.80 -8.83
CA ALA A 47 8.12 8.63 -8.96
C ALA A 47 7.81 9.96 -9.66
N VAL A 48 7.06 9.93 -10.77
CA VAL A 48 6.65 11.15 -11.47
C VAL A 48 5.85 12.07 -10.56
N LEU A 49 4.88 11.54 -9.82
CA LEU A 49 4.06 12.32 -8.88
C LEU A 49 4.90 12.93 -7.75
N ALA A 50 5.76 12.12 -7.13
CA ALA A 50 6.61 12.54 -6.02
C ALA A 50 7.67 13.58 -6.43
N MET A 51 8.18 13.51 -7.66
CA MET A 51 9.14 14.47 -8.19
C MET A 51 8.47 15.75 -8.72
N SER A 52 7.21 15.66 -9.18
CA SER A 52 6.51 16.82 -9.76
C SER A 52 5.99 17.80 -8.70
N GLN A 53 5.79 17.34 -7.46
CA GLN A 53 5.24 18.17 -6.39
C GLN A 53 5.51 17.59 -5.00
N LYS A 54 5.49 18.46 -3.98
CA LYS A 54 5.51 18.02 -2.58
C LYS A 54 4.14 17.44 -2.21
N LEU A 55 4.16 16.20 -1.74
CA LEU A 55 2.99 15.48 -1.25
C LEU A 55 2.99 15.46 0.28
N MET A 56 1.81 15.58 0.87
CA MET A 56 1.58 15.27 2.27
C MET A 56 1.96 13.81 2.50
N ARG A 57 2.77 13.58 3.53
CA ARG A 57 3.15 12.23 3.94
C ARG A 57 2.06 11.69 4.84
N PRO A 58 1.75 10.38 4.75
CA PRO A 58 0.97 9.73 5.80
C PRO A 58 1.61 9.99 7.16
N ASN A 59 0.79 10.04 8.21
CA ASN A 59 1.28 10.16 9.58
C ASN A 59 2.36 9.08 9.81
N PRO A 60 3.63 9.47 10.10
CA PRO A 60 4.71 8.50 10.22
C PRO A 60 4.48 7.64 11.46
N GLN A 61 3.95 6.44 11.25
CA GLN A 61 4.05 5.38 12.25
C GLN A 61 5.46 4.82 12.20
N THR A 62 6.34 5.27 13.07
CA THR A 62 7.73 4.81 13.07
C THR A 62 7.86 3.48 13.79
N LEU A 63 8.83 2.67 13.36
CA LEU A 63 9.10 1.35 13.94
C LEU A 63 9.51 1.43 15.43
N TYR A 64 10.08 2.56 15.85
CA TYR A 64 10.48 2.80 17.24
C TYR A 64 9.35 3.33 18.13
N ALA A 65 8.31 3.95 17.55
CA ALA A 65 7.21 4.51 18.34
C ALA A 65 6.26 3.42 18.86
N ASP A 66 6.22 2.26 18.20
CA ASP A 66 5.41 1.12 18.62
C ASP A 66 6.07 -0.23 18.26
N PRO A 67 7.20 -0.59 18.91
CA PRO A 67 7.81 -1.89 18.74
C PRO A 67 6.95 -2.95 19.43
N GLN A 68 6.46 -3.89 18.64
CA GLN A 68 5.55 -4.92 19.12
C GLN A 68 6.31 -5.98 19.94
N SER A 69 5.71 -6.42 21.05
CA SER A 69 6.30 -7.49 21.87
C SER A 69 6.28 -8.84 21.14
N LEU A 70 7.21 -9.73 21.45
CA LEU A 70 7.21 -11.10 20.91
C LEU A 70 5.90 -11.86 21.23
N PHE A 71 5.30 -11.60 22.39
CA PHE A 71 4.04 -12.23 22.78
C PHE A 71 2.87 -11.69 21.95
N THR A 72 2.87 -10.40 21.62
CA THR A 72 1.89 -9.83 20.69
C THR A 72 2.00 -10.47 19.32
N TRP A 73 3.23 -10.65 18.81
CA TRP A 73 3.48 -11.35 17.55
C TRP A 73 3.02 -12.81 17.58
N LEU A 74 3.26 -13.50 18.70
CA LEU A 74 2.79 -14.88 18.92
C LEU A 74 1.27 -14.95 18.85
N ASN A 75 0.57 -14.12 19.62
CA ASN A 75 -0.89 -14.09 19.67
C ASN A 75 -1.51 -13.72 18.32
N GLN A 76 -0.94 -12.75 17.60
CA GLN A 76 -1.39 -12.41 16.26
C GLN A 76 -1.20 -13.58 15.29
N SER A 77 -0.10 -14.32 15.40
CA SER A 77 0.18 -15.47 14.52
C SER A 77 -0.72 -16.67 14.82
N LEU A 78 -1.05 -16.91 16.09
CA LEU A 78 -2.05 -17.90 16.52
C LEU A 78 -3.46 -17.52 16.03
N ALA A 79 -3.77 -16.23 15.99
CA ALA A 79 -5.03 -15.70 15.46
C ALA A 79 -5.05 -15.53 13.92
N ASN A 80 -4.09 -16.11 13.19
CA ASN A 80 -3.94 -15.98 11.73
C ASN A 80 -3.83 -14.53 11.19
N LYS A 81 -3.36 -13.60 12.01
CA LYS A 81 -3.15 -12.17 11.68
C LYS A 81 -1.67 -11.80 11.54
N GLY A 82 -0.76 -12.73 11.85
CA GLY A 82 0.70 -12.56 11.81
C GLY A 82 1.38 -13.44 10.76
N ILE A 83 2.46 -14.13 11.14
CA ILE A 83 3.23 -15.01 10.22
C ILE A 83 2.52 -16.33 9.89
N GLY A 84 1.39 -16.63 10.55
CA GLY A 84 0.64 -17.88 10.42
C GLY A 84 1.21 -19.02 11.27
N LEU A 85 0.34 -19.91 11.73
CA LEU A 85 0.67 -20.99 12.68
C LEU A 85 1.78 -21.91 12.17
N ILE A 86 1.74 -22.33 10.90
CA ILE A 86 2.72 -23.26 10.33
C ILE A 86 4.12 -22.64 10.37
N LEU A 87 4.26 -21.39 9.92
CA LEU A 87 5.56 -20.71 9.90
C LEU A 87 6.04 -20.35 11.30
N LEU A 88 5.12 -20.07 12.23
CA LEU A 88 5.44 -19.91 13.65
C LEU A 88 6.04 -21.19 14.25
N LEU A 89 5.46 -22.36 13.97
CA LEU A 89 6.02 -23.64 14.41
C LEU A 89 7.40 -23.88 13.80
N VAL A 90 7.58 -23.56 12.51
CA VAL A 90 8.90 -23.64 11.85
C VAL A 90 9.89 -22.65 12.47
N LEU A 91 9.46 -21.47 12.92
CA LEU A 91 10.30 -20.48 13.58
C LEU A 91 10.78 -20.97 14.95
N ILE A 92 9.88 -21.53 15.77
CA ILE A 92 10.17 -22.03 17.12
C ILE A 92 10.97 -23.34 17.07
N PHE A 93 10.50 -24.33 16.33
CA PHE A 93 11.07 -25.69 16.32
C PHE A 93 12.12 -25.91 15.22
N GLY A 94 12.23 -25.01 14.25
CA GLY A 94 13.17 -25.13 13.13
C GLY A 94 14.63 -25.24 13.56
N GLY A 95 14.99 -24.63 14.69
CA GLY A 95 16.35 -24.70 15.26
C GLY A 95 16.82 -26.14 15.50
N PHE A 96 15.94 -27.04 15.93
CA PHE A 96 16.28 -28.45 16.15
C PHE A 96 16.71 -29.18 14.86
N PHE A 97 16.23 -28.71 13.71
CA PHE A 97 16.50 -29.33 12.41
C PHE A 97 17.55 -28.57 11.58
N ILE A 98 18.17 -27.52 12.13
CA ILE A 98 19.05 -26.63 11.38
C ILE A 98 20.25 -27.37 10.75
N LYS A 99 20.75 -28.42 11.40
CA LYS A 99 21.85 -29.24 10.90
C LYS A 99 21.46 -30.06 9.66
N ARG A 100 20.18 -30.39 9.50
CA ARG A 100 19.66 -31.20 8.37
C ARG A 100 19.55 -30.39 7.07
N VAL A 101 19.52 -29.06 7.17
CA VAL A 101 19.31 -28.13 6.06
C VAL A 101 20.67 -27.66 5.49
N PRO A 102 20.80 -27.45 4.16
CA PRO A 102 22.02 -26.89 3.57
C PRO A 102 22.35 -25.50 4.14
N PRO A 103 23.62 -25.05 4.08
CA PRO A 103 24.06 -23.79 4.67
C PRO A 103 23.19 -22.58 4.29
N ILE A 104 22.71 -22.52 3.04
CA ILE A 104 21.84 -21.44 2.57
C ILE A 104 20.49 -21.38 3.30
N GLY A 105 19.88 -22.53 3.61
CA GLY A 105 18.66 -22.57 4.39
C GLY A 105 18.92 -22.19 5.85
N ARG A 106 20.07 -22.56 6.41
CA ARG A 106 20.47 -22.12 7.77
C ARG A 106 20.56 -20.60 7.85
N TYR A 107 21.15 -19.95 6.84
CA TYR A 107 21.19 -18.50 6.79
C TYR A 107 19.80 -17.86 6.67
N ALA A 108 18.88 -18.48 5.94
CA ALA A 108 17.49 -18.03 5.88
C ALA A 108 16.83 -18.07 7.28
N TYR A 109 17.04 -19.15 8.05
CA TYR A 109 16.56 -19.24 9.43
C TYR A 109 17.16 -18.18 10.35
N PHE A 110 18.47 -17.93 10.29
CA PHE A 110 19.06 -16.85 11.09
C PHE A 110 18.56 -15.46 10.66
N SER A 111 18.27 -15.27 9.38
CA SER A 111 17.73 -14.01 8.86
C SER A 111 16.30 -13.75 9.32
N SER A 112 15.48 -14.80 9.45
CA SER A 112 14.17 -14.67 10.05
C SER A 112 14.28 -14.25 11.52
N LEU A 113 15.17 -14.89 12.30
CA LEU A 113 15.41 -14.49 13.70
C LEU A 113 15.92 -13.05 13.84
N VAL A 114 16.88 -12.63 13.02
CA VAL A 114 17.37 -11.23 13.02
C VAL A 114 16.25 -10.26 12.64
N THR A 115 15.43 -10.61 11.64
CA THR A 115 14.30 -9.77 11.24
C THR A 115 13.27 -9.64 12.36
N LEU A 116 12.95 -10.75 13.05
CA LEU A 116 12.07 -10.74 14.21
C LEU A 116 12.65 -9.89 15.35
N PHE A 117 13.93 -10.03 15.64
CA PHE A 117 14.62 -9.25 16.67
C PHE A 117 14.48 -7.75 16.39
N VAL A 118 14.81 -7.31 15.17
CA VAL A 118 14.68 -5.91 14.72
C VAL A 118 13.22 -5.40 14.79
N LEU A 119 12.24 -6.29 14.58
CA LEU A 119 10.80 -5.96 14.66
C LEU A 119 10.24 -5.95 16.08
N SER A 120 10.99 -6.46 17.04
CA SER A 120 10.55 -6.59 18.42
C SER A 120 11.05 -5.45 19.30
N ASN A 121 10.41 -5.31 20.47
CA ASN A 121 10.88 -4.44 21.55
C ASN A 121 12.24 -4.85 22.16
N LEU A 122 12.81 -6.01 21.78
CA LEU A 122 14.15 -6.41 22.19
C LEU A 122 15.24 -5.62 21.46
N PHE A 123 14.95 -5.07 20.28
CA PHE A 123 15.91 -4.26 19.56
C PHE A 123 15.91 -2.83 20.11
N PRO A 124 17.09 -2.27 20.46
CA PRO A 124 17.18 -1.02 21.21
C PRO A 124 16.99 0.21 20.32
N TRP A 125 15.79 0.36 19.75
CA TRP A 125 15.43 1.48 18.87
C TRP A 125 15.68 2.85 19.53
N ASN A 126 15.48 2.95 20.85
CA ASN A 126 15.73 4.17 21.62
C ASN A 126 17.19 4.65 21.54
N LEU A 127 18.16 3.75 21.35
CA LEU A 127 19.58 4.10 21.29
C LEU A 127 20.03 4.54 19.90
N ILE A 128 19.35 4.11 18.84
CA ILE A 128 19.86 4.26 17.47
C ILE A 128 19.00 5.15 16.57
N HIS A 129 17.75 5.48 16.95
CA HIS A 129 16.86 6.27 16.09
C HIS A 129 17.40 7.68 15.75
N HIS A 130 18.32 8.21 16.55
CA HIS A 130 18.95 9.52 16.32
C HIS A 130 19.99 9.52 15.19
N ILE A 131 20.38 8.36 14.65
CA ILE A 131 21.42 8.25 13.62
C ILE A 131 20.83 8.67 12.26
N PRO A 132 21.36 9.72 11.58
CA PRO A 132 20.79 10.24 10.34
C PRO A 132 20.63 9.22 9.20
N LEU A 133 21.52 8.23 9.14
CA LEU A 133 21.46 7.12 8.17
C LEU A 133 20.21 6.24 8.37
N LEU A 134 19.67 6.20 9.60
CA LEU A 134 18.49 5.43 9.98
C LEU A 134 17.19 6.24 9.84
N ASN A 135 17.24 7.55 9.60
CA ASN A 135 16.05 8.38 9.30
C ASN A 135 15.31 7.89 8.03
N GLY A 136 16.03 7.26 7.09
CA GLY A 136 15.41 6.60 5.94
C GLY A 136 14.56 5.37 6.31
N ILE A 137 14.83 4.75 7.46
CA ILE A 137 14.05 3.62 8.01
C ILE A 137 12.75 4.11 8.63
N GLU A 138 12.68 5.35 9.10
CA GLU A 138 11.43 5.99 9.58
C GLU A 138 10.36 6.08 8.48
N ALA A 139 10.78 6.11 7.21
CA ALA A 139 9.86 6.03 6.06
C ALA A 139 9.20 4.65 5.94
N ILE A 140 9.76 3.61 6.57
CA ILE A 140 9.11 2.30 6.70
C ILE A 140 8.07 2.42 7.81
N GLN A 141 6.90 2.88 7.40
CA GLN A 141 5.75 3.04 8.28
C GLN A 141 5.39 1.66 8.85
N SER A 142 5.51 1.49 10.17
CA SER A 142 5.11 0.34 11.01
C SER A 142 5.82 -1.01 10.80
N GLY A 143 6.01 -1.76 11.89
CA GLY A 143 6.63 -3.09 11.89
C GLY A 143 5.88 -4.14 11.06
N HIS A 144 4.56 -3.98 10.91
CA HIS A 144 3.78 -4.94 10.14
C HIS A 144 4.16 -5.00 8.65
N ARG A 145 4.68 -3.91 8.09
CA ARG A 145 5.13 -3.87 6.68
C ARG A 145 6.41 -4.66 6.41
N ILE A 146 7.16 -5.02 7.45
CA ILE A 146 8.41 -5.79 7.33
C ILE A 146 8.17 -7.29 7.62
N ILE A 147 7.03 -7.67 8.21
CA ILE A 147 6.65 -9.09 8.43
C ILE A 147 6.79 -9.94 7.14
N PRO A 148 6.41 -9.48 5.93
CA PRO A 148 6.58 -10.30 4.73
C PRO A 148 8.03 -10.74 4.49
N VAL A 149 9.02 -9.96 4.93
CA VAL A 149 10.44 -10.31 4.85
C VAL A 149 10.78 -11.45 5.81
N LEU A 150 10.26 -11.40 7.04
CA LEU A 150 10.37 -12.47 8.03
C LEU A 150 9.74 -13.77 7.48
N VAL A 151 8.52 -13.66 6.93
CA VAL A 151 7.77 -14.76 6.30
C VAL A 151 8.54 -15.39 5.16
N MET A 152 9.11 -14.58 4.26
CA MET A 152 9.91 -15.05 3.14
C MET A 152 11.10 -15.90 3.61
N PHE A 153 11.84 -15.44 4.61
CA PHE A 153 13.01 -16.17 5.13
C PHE A 153 12.63 -17.48 5.82
N ILE A 154 11.60 -17.46 6.67
CA ILE A 154 11.20 -18.68 7.38
C ILE A 154 10.53 -19.70 6.45
N ALA A 155 9.79 -19.24 5.43
CA ALA A 155 9.25 -20.09 4.37
C ALA A 155 10.35 -20.73 3.52
N ALA A 156 11.41 -19.97 3.19
CA ALA A 156 12.56 -20.52 2.48
C ALA A 156 13.25 -21.62 3.31
N PHE A 157 13.48 -21.40 4.61
CA PHE A 157 14.01 -22.44 5.50
C PHE A 157 13.10 -23.66 5.57
N GLY A 158 11.79 -23.47 5.76
CA GLY A 158 10.80 -24.54 5.77
C GLY A 158 10.81 -25.37 4.48
N SER A 159 10.94 -24.71 3.32
CA SER A 159 11.05 -25.38 2.03
C SER A 159 12.28 -26.28 1.94
N TYR A 160 13.47 -25.81 2.36
CA TYR A 160 14.65 -26.67 2.38
C TYR A 160 14.50 -27.83 3.37
N LEU A 161 13.92 -27.59 4.55
CA LEU A 161 13.68 -28.63 5.54
C LEU A 161 12.78 -29.73 4.96
N LEU A 162 11.66 -29.36 4.35
CA LEU A 162 10.75 -30.29 3.69
C LEU A 162 11.45 -31.03 2.54
N ALA A 163 12.24 -30.35 1.71
CA ALA A 163 12.97 -30.99 0.61
C ALA A 163 13.95 -32.07 1.10
N THR A 164 14.60 -31.85 2.26
CA THR A 164 15.50 -32.86 2.84
C THR A 164 14.79 -34.06 3.47
N GLN A 165 13.53 -33.89 3.91
CA GLN A 165 12.73 -35.00 4.48
C GLN A 165 11.98 -35.77 3.39
N PHE A 166 11.55 -35.09 2.33
CA PHE A 166 10.74 -35.65 1.26
C PHE A 166 11.53 -35.79 -0.04
N ASN A 167 12.50 -36.70 -0.04
CA ASN A 167 13.32 -37.02 -1.21
C ASN A 167 12.51 -37.68 -2.36
N ARG A 168 11.28 -38.12 -2.11
CA ARG A 168 10.37 -38.65 -3.13
C ARG A 168 9.52 -37.54 -3.74
N ARG A 169 9.72 -37.32 -5.05
CA ARG A 169 9.02 -36.31 -5.87
C ARG A 169 7.50 -36.32 -5.70
N THR A 170 6.88 -37.49 -5.55
CA THR A 170 5.44 -37.63 -5.31
C THR A 170 5.00 -37.07 -3.96
N ILE A 171 5.73 -37.35 -2.88
CA ILE A 171 5.38 -36.85 -1.54
C ILE A 171 5.60 -35.34 -1.44
N GLY A 172 6.66 -34.81 -2.07
CA GLY A 172 6.90 -33.37 -2.16
C GLY A 172 5.81 -32.62 -2.94
N VAL A 173 5.31 -33.20 -4.04
CA VAL A 173 4.18 -32.64 -4.81
C VAL A 173 2.88 -32.72 -4.01
N SER A 174 2.59 -33.84 -3.36
CA SER A 174 1.40 -33.98 -2.50
C SER A 174 1.41 -33.00 -1.33
N ALA A 175 2.56 -32.80 -0.67
CA ALA A 175 2.70 -31.81 0.40
C ALA A 175 2.51 -30.37 -0.11
N LEU A 176 3.04 -30.04 -1.29
CA LEU A 176 2.82 -28.75 -1.95
C LEU A 176 1.35 -28.52 -2.30
N VAL A 177 0.68 -29.55 -2.83
CA VAL A 177 -0.76 -29.50 -3.15
C VAL A 177 -1.58 -29.34 -1.87
N ILE A 178 -1.28 -30.07 -0.80
CA ILE A 178 -1.97 -29.94 0.49
C ILE A 178 -1.77 -28.52 1.06
N VAL A 179 -0.54 -28.01 1.07
CA VAL A 179 -0.26 -26.64 1.55
C VAL A 179 -0.95 -25.60 0.66
N ALA A 180 -0.89 -25.74 -0.66
CA ALA A 180 -1.58 -24.85 -1.58
C ALA A 180 -3.10 -24.89 -1.39
N SER A 181 -3.68 -26.09 -1.19
CA SER A 181 -5.09 -26.28 -0.87
C SER A 181 -5.46 -25.67 0.48
N LEU A 182 -4.63 -25.81 1.52
CA LEU A 182 -4.85 -25.16 2.82
C LEU A 182 -4.72 -23.64 2.75
N CYS A 183 -3.81 -23.13 1.92
CA CYS A 183 -3.70 -21.69 1.64
C CYS A 183 -4.90 -21.16 0.85
N LEU A 184 -5.38 -21.92 -0.14
CA LEU A 184 -6.58 -21.59 -0.90
C LEU A 184 -7.81 -21.62 0.01
N ILE A 185 -7.99 -22.66 0.82
CA ILE A 185 -9.08 -22.77 1.81
C ILE A 185 -9.01 -21.60 2.79
N ASN A 186 -7.85 -21.28 3.37
CA ASN A 186 -7.73 -20.10 4.24
C ASN A 186 -8.01 -18.78 3.49
N SER A 187 -7.64 -18.66 2.22
CA SER A 187 -7.93 -17.46 1.42
C SER A 187 -9.42 -17.35 1.09
N PHE A 188 -10.07 -18.49 0.80
CA PHE A 188 -11.50 -18.59 0.57
C PHE A 188 -12.28 -18.33 1.85
N ASP A 189 -11.92 -18.93 2.99
CA ASP A 189 -12.52 -18.68 4.30
C ASP A 189 -12.31 -17.23 4.72
N TYR A 190 -11.11 -16.66 4.52
CA TYR A 190 -10.88 -15.24 4.83
C TYR A 190 -11.71 -14.33 3.92
N SER A 191 -11.84 -14.64 2.63
CA SER A 191 -12.68 -13.87 1.69
C SER A 191 -14.18 -14.05 1.92
N ALA A 192 -14.63 -15.25 2.32
CA ALA A 192 -16.00 -15.58 2.64
C ALA A 192 -16.41 -14.96 3.99
N MET A 193 -15.53 -15.03 5.01
CA MET A 193 -15.66 -14.27 6.24
C MET A 193 -15.64 -12.77 5.98
N TYR A 194 -14.86 -12.26 5.02
CA TYR A 194 -14.92 -10.85 4.65
C TYR A 194 -16.28 -10.47 4.08
N SER A 195 -16.87 -11.30 3.19
CA SER A 195 -18.21 -11.04 2.66
C SER A 195 -19.32 -11.18 3.71
N MET A 196 -19.18 -12.09 4.69
CA MET A 196 -20.09 -12.17 5.83
C MET A 196 -19.88 -11.02 6.84
N ASN A 197 -18.65 -10.53 6.98
CA ASN A 197 -18.31 -9.34 7.75
C ASN A 197 -18.63 -8.02 7.01
N VAL A 198 -19.05 -8.05 5.75
CA VAL A 198 -19.63 -6.90 5.06
C VAL A 198 -21.15 -6.87 5.23
N ALA A 199 -21.79 -8.02 5.48
CA ALA A 199 -23.17 -8.07 5.96
C ALA A 199 -23.30 -7.69 7.45
N THR A 200 -22.21 -7.83 8.21
CA THR A 200 -22.07 -7.30 9.57
C THR A 200 -20.65 -6.77 9.74
N ASP A 201 -20.43 -5.46 9.63
CA ASP A 201 -19.13 -4.73 9.71
C ASP A 201 -18.32 -5.10 10.98
N GLN A 202 -17.73 -6.30 10.98
CA GLN A 202 -17.15 -6.95 12.15
C GLN A 202 -15.67 -7.19 11.92
N ASN A 203 -14.87 -6.39 12.62
CA ASN A 203 -13.51 -6.75 12.97
C ASN A 203 -13.55 -8.14 13.66
N PRO A 204 -12.74 -9.13 13.28
CA PRO A 204 -12.76 -10.45 13.94
C PRO A 204 -12.30 -10.43 15.43
N TYR A 205 -11.99 -9.26 16.00
CA TYR A 205 -11.87 -9.07 17.46
C TYR A 205 -13.15 -8.49 18.11
N ASP A 206 -14.13 -8.07 17.33
CA ASP A 206 -15.37 -7.40 17.79
C ASP A 206 -16.47 -8.37 18.25
N ASN A 207 -16.35 -9.67 17.96
CA ASN A 207 -17.38 -10.68 18.26
C ASN A 207 -17.49 -10.98 19.78
N GLN A 208 -16.72 -10.27 20.62
CA GLN A 208 -16.77 -10.40 22.08
C GLN A 208 -17.66 -9.35 22.77
N PHE A 209 -18.17 -8.34 22.06
CA PHE A 209 -18.99 -7.30 22.67
C PHE A 209 -20.47 -7.51 22.37
N ASN A 210 -21.25 -7.79 23.41
CA ASN A 210 -22.72 -7.75 23.36
C ASN A 210 -23.16 -6.32 23.00
N ARG A 211 -23.44 -6.07 21.71
CA ARG A 211 -23.83 -4.74 21.19
C ARG A 211 -25.27 -4.34 21.52
N THR A 212 -26.03 -5.18 22.22
CA THR A 212 -27.44 -4.92 22.56
C THR A 212 -27.59 -3.74 23.52
N SER A 213 -26.56 -3.44 24.32
CA SER A 213 -26.53 -2.32 25.26
C SER A 213 -25.83 -1.06 24.73
N GLN A 214 -25.35 -1.05 23.48
CA GLN A 214 -24.69 0.11 22.91
C GLN A 214 -25.73 1.12 22.38
N PRO A 215 -25.55 2.43 22.62
CA PRO A 215 -26.42 3.45 22.06
C PRO A 215 -26.35 3.47 20.53
N GLU A 216 -27.42 3.86 19.84
CA GLU A 216 -27.41 4.04 18.39
C GLU A 216 -26.65 5.31 18.00
N LEU A 217 -26.01 5.31 16.82
CA LEU A 217 -25.30 6.48 16.31
C LEU A 217 -26.28 7.50 15.72
N THR A 218 -26.90 8.30 16.60
CA THR A 218 -27.95 9.25 16.24
C THR A 218 -27.44 10.58 15.66
N TYR A 219 -26.13 10.76 15.54
CA TYR A 219 -25.52 11.97 14.99
C TYR A 219 -24.48 11.66 13.94
N LYS A 220 -24.40 12.52 12.92
CA LYS A 220 -23.37 12.48 11.90
C LYS A 220 -22.08 13.11 12.43
N ALA A 221 -20.97 12.39 12.33
CA ALA A 221 -19.66 12.92 12.74
C ALA A 221 -19.23 14.12 11.88
N THR A 222 -18.85 15.21 12.55
CA THR A 222 -18.34 16.46 11.95
C THR A 222 -16.89 16.72 12.38
N PRO A 223 -16.17 17.66 11.73
CA PRO A 223 -14.83 18.06 12.16
C PRO A 223 -14.69 18.42 13.64
N THR A 224 -15.71 19.10 14.19
CA THR A 224 -15.74 19.62 15.56
C THR A 224 -16.48 18.71 16.54
N HIS A 225 -17.19 17.68 16.06
CA HIS A 225 -17.93 16.71 16.86
C HIS A 225 -17.68 15.29 16.32
N GLN A 226 -16.50 14.77 16.62
CA GLN A 226 -16.06 13.45 16.20
C GLN A 226 -16.66 12.35 17.08
N ILE A 227 -16.88 11.17 16.50
CA ILE A 227 -17.15 9.97 17.29
C ILE A 227 -15.92 9.73 18.18
N PRO A 228 -16.08 9.68 19.52
CA PRO A 228 -14.97 9.47 20.44
C PRO A 228 -14.23 8.18 20.07
N ARG A 229 -13.03 8.32 19.49
CA ARG A 229 -12.12 7.21 19.22
C ARG A 229 -11.36 6.91 20.50
N SER A 230 -11.98 6.21 21.44
CA SER A 230 -11.16 5.55 22.47
C SER A 230 -10.35 4.45 21.76
N ASN A 231 -9.06 4.40 22.10
CA ASN A 231 -8.04 3.61 21.43
C ASN A 231 -8.56 2.21 21.05
N LEU A 232 -8.60 1.93 19.74
CA LEU A 232 -8.97 0.69 19.05
C LEU A 232 -10.44 0.43 18.68
N ASN A 233 -11.41 1.24 19.09
CA ASN A 233 -12.80 0.79 19.01
C ASN A 233 -13.76 1.82 18.38
N LEU A 234 -14.28 1.50 17.20
CA LEU A 234 -15.57 2.02 16.68
C LEU A 234 -16.78 1.56 17.55
N GLN A 235 -16.54 1.02 18.75
CA GLN A 235 -17.45 0.17 19.54
C GLN A 235 -18.36 0.93 20.52
N ASN A 236 -18.44 2.25 20.48
CA ASN A 236 -19.32 2.97 21.40
C ASN A 236 -20.75 3.07 20.90
N TYR A 237 -21.00 2.81 19.61
CA TYR A 237 -22.32 2.93 19.01
C TYR A 237 -22.69 1.71 18.15
N LYS A 238 -23.95 1.30 18.26
CA LYS A 238 -24.57 0.36 17.33
C LYS A 238 -24.90 1.12 16.04
N VAL A 239 -24.44 0.58 14.90
CA VAL A 239 -24.75 1.10 13.57
C VAL A 239 -25.75 0.17 12.90
N ASN A 240 -26.84 0.74 12.36
CA ASN A 240 -27.88 0.04 11.62
C ASN A 240 -27.99 0.64 10.20
N ASN A 241 -28.90 0.12 9.35
CA ASN A 241 -29.05 0.64 7.97
C ASN A 241 -29.46 2.12 7.89
N GLN A 242 -30.12 2.66 8.92
CA GLN A 242 -30.56 4.06 8.97
C GLN A 242 -29.39 4.99 9.32
N ASP A 243 -28.54 4.56 10.25
CA ASP A 243 -27.43 5.35 10.78
C ASP A 243 -26.06 4.98 10.18
N TYR A 244 -26.03 4.04 9.22
CA TYR A 244 -24.81 3.60 8.54
C TYR A 244 -23.99 4.75 7.96
N GLN A 245 -24.66 5.79 7.46
CA GLN A 245 -23.99 6.95 6.88
C GLN A 245 -23.41 7.91 7.93
N ASN A 246 -23.82 7.80 9.19
CA ASN A 246 -23.36 8.65 10.28
C ASN A 246 -21.97 8.25 10.79
N GLN A 247 -21.59 6.97 10.61
CA GLN A 247 -20.32 6.40 11.09
C GLN A 247 -19.11 6.86 10.27
N PHE A 248 -19.35 7.29 9.03
CA PHE A 248 -18.31 7.84 8.18
C PHE A 248 -18.17 9.30 8.54
N PRO A 249 -17.14 9.70 9.32
CA PRO A 249 -16.88 11.12 9.50
C PRO A 249 -16.81 11.77 8.14
N THR A 250 -17.36 12.98 8.03
CA THR A 250 -17.12 13.83 6.85
C THR A 250 -15.70 14.41 6.86
N ASP A 251 -14.89 14.09 7.88
CA ASP A 251 -13.59 14.73 8.11
C ASP A 251 -12.38 13.77 8.34
N ASN A 252 -11.20 14.38 8.31
CA ASN A 252 -9.80 13.94 8.28
C ASN A 252 -9.38 12.85 9.27
N GLY A 253 -9.71 11.59 8.99
CA GLY A 253 -9.00 10.43 9.56
C GLY A 253 -7.67 10.14 8.84
N SER A 254 -6.74 9.43 9.51
CA SER A 254 -5.49 8.94 8.90
C SER A 254 -5.76 8.21 7.58
N GLY A 255 -4.99 8.51 6.52
CA GLY A 255 -5.20 7.91 5.21
C GLY A 255 -5.94 8.79 4.19
N ARG A 256 -6.76 9.77 4.64
CA ARG A 256 -7.60 10.58 3.73
C ARG A 256 -6.87 11.73 3.04
N THR A 257 -5.88 12.32 3.72
CA THR A 257 -5.04 13.40 3.17
C THR A 257 -3.68 12.91 2.70
N ASP A 258 -3.43 11.61 2.86
CA ASP A 258 -2.21 10.97 2.41
C ASP A 258 -2.03 11.23 0.92
N TYR A 259 -0.83 11.70 0.57
CA TYR A 259 -0.46 12.00 -0.80
C TYR A 259 -1.27 13.13 -1.47
N LEU A 260 -1.98 13.98 -0.72
CA LEU A 260 -2.46 15.25 -1.27
C LEU A 260 -1.27 16.17 -1.58
N PRO A 261 -1.33 17.03 -2.61
CA PRO A 261 -0.38 18.12 -2.75
C PRO A 261 -0.40 18.99 -1.49
N VAL A 262 0.77 19.36 -0.96
CA VAL A 262 0.87 20.16 0.28
C VAL A 262 0.11 21.49 0.17
N THR A 263 0.03 22.07 -1.03
CA THR A 263 -0.75 23.28 -1.30
C THR A 263 -2.25 23.06 -1.09
N ALA A 264 -2.79 21.94 -1.58
CA ALA A 264 -4.19 21.55 -1.37
C ALA A 264 -4.48 21.17 0.09
N GLY A 265 -3.51 20.53 0.74
CA GLY A 265 -3.60 20.17 2.17
C GLY A 265 -3.86 21.36 3.10
N LYS A 266 -3.34 22.54 2.77
CA LYS A 266 -3.59 23.78 3.54
C LYS A 266 -5.03 24.30 3.47
N HIS A 267 -5.81 23.77 2.52
CA HIS A 267 -7.20 24.15 2.26
C HIS A 267 -8.13 22.95 2.34
N ILE A 268 -7.79 21.97 3.18
CA ILE A 268 -8.53 20.70 3.28
C ILE A 268 -10.01 20.91 3.62
N ASP A 269 -10.32 21.85 4.51
CA ASP A 269 -11.69 22.16 4.92
C ASP A 269 -12.51 22.71 3.75
N ASP A 270 -11.92 23.56 2.91
CA ASP A 270 -12.56 24.06 1.68
C ASP A 270 -12.87 22.91 0.72
N LEU A 271 -11.97 21.93 0.60
CA LEU A 271 -12.15 20.80 -0.29
C LEU A 271 -13.22 19.83 0.24
N ALA A 272 -13.21 19.54 1.53
CA ALA A 272 -14.18 18.68 2.20
C ALA A 272 -15.59 19.27 2.11
N ASN A 273 -15.72 20.59 2.30
CA ASN A 273 -16.99 21.32 2.20
C ASN A 273 -17.34 21.73 0.76
N LYS A 274 -16.61 21.26 -0.26
CA LYS A 274 -16.89 21.50 -1.69
C LYS A 274 -16.97 22.99 -2.04
N VAL A 275 -16.17 23.81 -1.38
CA VAL A 275 -16.13 25.27 -1.56
C VAL A 275 -15.54 25.59 -2.92
N THR A 276 -16.36 26.22 -3.74
CA THR A 276 -16.04 26.74 -5.08
C THR A 276 -15.90 28.25 -5.03
N ILE A 277 -14.99 28.79 -5.84
CA ILE A 277 -14.76 30.23 -5.90
C ILE A 277 -15.01 30.72 -7.32
N LEU A 278 -16.03 31.55 -7.51
CA LEU A 278 -16.33 32.22 -8.77
C LEU A 278 -16.01 33.70 -8.64
N ASN A 279 -15.00 34.18 -9.36
CA ASN A 279 -14.53 35.56 -9.33
C ASN A 279 -14.27 36.12 -7.90
N GLY A 280 -13.73 35.28 -7.02
CA GLY A 280 -13.46 35.61 -5.62
C GLY A 280 -14.61 35.35 -4.65
N GLN A 281 -15.84 35.17 -5.15
CA GLN A 281 -17.00 34.83 -4.33
C GLN A 281 -17.05 33.33 -4.05
N ARG A 282 -17.22 32.96 -2.78
CA ARG A 282 -17.23 31.58 -2.29
C ARG A 282 -18.67 31.06 -2.22
N PHE A 283 -18.87 29.81 -2.65
CA PHE A 283 -20.12 29.08 -2.47
C PHE A 283 -19.86 27.58 -2.39
N GLU A 284 -20.75 26.83 -1.74
CA GLU A 284 -20.65 25.38 -1.62
C GLU A 284 -21.45 24.69 -2.72
N ILE A 285 -20.88 23.63 -3.31
CA ILE A 285 -21.58 22.81 -4.29
C ILE A 285 -22.41 21.73 -3.59
N ALA A 286 -23.72 21.71 -3.87
CA ALA A 286 -24.60 20.64 -3.42
C ALA A 286 -24.15 19.28 -3.96
N THR A 287 -24.25 18.22 -3.14
CA THR A 287 -23.85 16.87 -3.55
C THR A 287 -24.59 16.38 -4.79
N ALA A 288 -25.85 16.77 -4.98
CA ALA A 288 -26.64 16.42 -6.17
C ALA A 288 -26.07 16.98 -7.48
N SER A 289 -25.25 18.04 -7.41
CA SER A 289 -24.54 18.63 -8.55
C SER A 289 -23.23 17.91 -8.88
N LEU A 290 -22.84 16.88 -8.11
CA LEU A 290 -21.61 16.12 -8.30
C LEU A 290 -21.93 14.74 -8.88
N HIS A 291 -21.29 14.41 -10.00
CA HIS A 291 -21.45 13.12 -10.66
C HIS A 291 -20.08 12.43 -10.77
N PRO A 292 -19.73 11.56 -9.80
CA PRO A 292 -18.49 10.80 -9.86
C PRO A 292 -18.54 9.78 -11.00
N GLY A 293 -17.40 9.53 -11.63
CA GLY A 293 -17.21 8.52 -12.65
C GLY A 293 -15.82 7.90 -12.55
N ASN A 294 -15.51 6.95 -13.44
CA ASN A 294 -14.22 6.27 -13.40
C ASN A 294 -13.07 7.25 -13.66
N ASN A 295 -12.23 7.48 -12.65
CA ASN A 295 -11.15 8.47 -12.65
C ASN A 295 -11.61 9.89 -13.07
N SER A 296 -12.86 10.24 -12.78
CA SER A 296 -13.43 11.53 -13.19
C SER A 296 -14.45 12.06 -12.20
N LEU A 297 -14.63 13.38 -12.20
CA LEU A 297 -15.75 14.05 -11.52
C LEU A 297 -16.38 15.07 -12.46
N ALA A 298 -17.70 15.09 -12.52
CA ALA A 298 -18.45 16.13 -13.21
C ALA A 298 -19.26 16.99 -12.23
N TYR A 299 -19.36 18.27 -12.54
CA TYR A 299 -20.05 19.30 -11.81
C TYR A 299 -21.18 19.85 -12.68
N GLN A 300 -22.41 19.83 -12.16
CA GLN A 300 -23.59 20.44 -12.77
C GLN A 300 -23.94 21.71 -11.97
N LEU A 301 -23.41 22.85 -12.41
CA LEU A 301 -23.54 24.13 -11.71
C LEU A 301 -24.68 24.95 -12.29
N THR A 302 -25.64 25.34 -11.44
CA THR A 302 -26.79 26.21 -11.77
C THR A 302 -26.53 27.65 -11.33
N VAL A 303 -25.31 28.13 -11.55
CA VAL A 303 -24.91 29.51 -11.23
C VAL A 303 -24.57 30.24 -12.55
N PRO A 304 -25.14 31.43 -12.80
CA PRO A 304 -24.79 32.23 -13.97
C PRO A 304 -23.30 32.61 -13.97
N MET A 305 -22.64 32.40 -15.09
CA MET A 305 -21.21 32.67 -15.27
C MET A 305 -21.01 33.50 -16.53
N LYS A 306 -20.25 34.61 -16.41
CA LYS A 306 -19.86 35.42 -17.56
C LYS A 306 -18.56 34.91 -18.17
N GLU A 307 -18.41 35.08 -19.48
CA GLU A 307 -17.14 34.83 -20.16
C GLU A 307 -15.98 35.58 -19.49
N GLY A 308 -14.80 34.96 -19.45
CA GLY A 308 -13.59 35.51 -18.82
C GLY A 308 -13.57 35.43 -17.29
N THR A 309 -14.70 35.08 -16.64
CA THR A 309 -14.71 34.89 -15.18
C THR A 309 -13.87 33.67 -14.79
N ARG A 310 -13.33 33.69 -13.57
CA ARG A 310 -12.45 32.65 -13.04
C ARG A 310 -13.23 31.76 -12.09
N LEU A 311 -13.27 30.47 -12.37
CA LEU A 311 -13.89 29.43 -11.55
C LEU A 311 -12.82 28.52 -10.96
N ASP A 312 -12.69 28.50 -9.64
CA ASP A 312 -11.84 27.57 -8.90
C ASP A 312 -12.72 26.48 -8.29
N LEU A 313 -12.58 25.26 -8.79
CA LEU A 313 -13.35 24.09 -8.39
C LEU A 313 -12.65 23.32 -7.26
N PRO A 314 -13.39 22.68 -6.35
CA PRO A 314 -12.84 21.80 -5.31
C PRO A 314 -12.42 20.45 -5.92
N PHE A 315 -11.53 20.47 -6.91
CA PHE A 315 -10.88 19.30 -7.50
C PHE A 315 -9.38 19.50 -7.43
N VAL A 316 -8.68 18.62 -6.71
CA VAL A 316 -7.23 18.70 -6.52
C VAL A 316 -6.50 18.44 -7.84
N HIS A 317 -5.60 19.36 -8.20
CA HIS A 317 -4.74 19.20 -9.37
C HIS A 317 -3.39 18.61 -8.96
N TYR A 318 -3.07 17.43 -9.47
CA TYR A 318 -1.76 16.80 -9.25
C TYR A 318 -0.80 17.14 -10.40
N ALA A 319 0.30 17.83 -10.09
CA ALA A 319 1.37 18.03 -11.05
C ALA A 319 1.93 16.68 -11.53
N GLY A 320 2.20 16.58 -12.84
CA GLY A 320 2.71 15.35 -13.48
C GLY A 320 1.61 14.41 -14.01
N MET A 321 0.35 14.63 -13.62
CA MET A 321 -0.82 13.93 -14.17
C MET A 321 -1.33 14.63 -15.43
N ASN A 322 -1.91 13.82 -16.33
CA ASN A 322 -2.65 14.29 -17.48
C ASN A 322 -4.13 14.35 -17.17
N TYR A 323 -4.77 15.45 -17.57
CA TYR A 323 -6.19 15.66 -17.36
C TYR A 323 -6.88 16.10 -18.65
N THR A 324 -8.12 15.66 -18.81
CA THR A 324 -9.06 16.21 -19.78
C THR A 324 -10.11 16.98 -19.00
N VAL A 325 -10.13 18.30 -19.16
CA VAL A 325 -11.15 19.17 -18.58
C VAL A 325 -12.09 19.63 -19.68
N LYS A 326 -13.39 19.44 -19.51
CA LYS A 326 -14.41 19.87 -20.46
C LYS A 326 -15.39 20.83 -19.80
N PHE A 327 -15.75 21.89 -20.52
CA PHE A 327 -16.81 22.83 -20.18
C PHE A 327 -17.92 22.67 -21.22
N ASN A 328 -19.12 22.26 -20.79
CA ASN A 328 -20.26 21.93 -21.67
C ASN A 328 -19.87 21.04 -22.85
N GLY A 329 -19.04 20.02 -22.59
CA GLY A 329 -18.57 19.06 -23.58
C GLY A 329 -17.34 19.50 -24.41
N LYS A 330 -17.01 20.79 -24.44
CA LYS A 330 -15.81 21.31 -25.14
C LYS A 330 -14.58 21.26 -24.24
N THR A 331 -13.47 20.76 -24.75
CA THR A 331 -12.21 20.67 -23.98
C THR A 331 -11.63 22.06 -23.70
N ILE A 332 -11.33 22.35 -22.44
CA ILE A 332 -10.57 23.53 -22.02
C ILE A 332 -9.09 23.25 -22.24
N GLN A 333 -8.45 24.10 -23.04
CA GLN A 333 -7.01 24.03 -23.26
C GLN A 333 -6.27 24.64 -22.07
N LYS A 334 -5.27 23.92 -21.54
CA LYS A 334 -4.38 24.35 -20.44
C LYS A 334 -5.14 24.90 -19.22
N PRO A 335 -5.92 24.08 -18.50
CA PRO A 335 -6.51 24.51 -17.23
C PRO A 335 -5.40 24.93 -16.25
N ALA A 336 -5.64 25.99 -15.49
CA ALA A 336 -4.66 26.52 -14.54
C ALA A 336 -4.80 25.84 -13.17
N THR A 337 -3.77 25.97 -12.34
CA THR A 337 -3.84 25.60 -10.92
C THR A 337 -4.10 26.84 -10.09
N SER A 338 -5.02 26.75 -9.12
CA SER A 338 -5.27 27.81 -8.15
C SER A 338 -4.20 27.85 -7.05
N ASN A 339 -4.22 28.88 -6.22
CA ASN A 339 -3.40 28.94 -5.01
C ASN A 339 -3.77 27.85 -4.00
N ARG A 340 -5.00 27.29 -4.09
CA ARG A 340 -5.48 26.17 -3.28
C ARG A 340 -5.03 24.81 -3.80
N GLY A 341 -4.18 24.75 -4.84
CA GLY A 341 -3.75 23.48 -5.45
C GLY A 341 -4.86 22.75 -6.21
N THR A 342 -5.92 23.47 -6.62
CA THR A 342 -7.08 22.94 -7.34
C THR A 342 -7.15 23.41 -8.78
N PHE A 343 -8.07 22.86 -9.57
CA PHE A 343 -8.35 23.35 -10.91
C PHE A 343 -8.98 24.74 -10.92
N LYS A 344 -8.36 25.64 -11.67
CA LYS A 344 -8.85 26.98 -11.98
C LYS A 344 -9.12 27.10 -13.48
N LEU A 345 -10.36 27.44 -13.81
CA LEU A 345 -10.85 27.56 -15.17
C LEU A 345 -11.18 29.02 -15.48
N THR A 346 -10.85 29.45 -16.70
CA THR A 346 -11.40 30.69 -17.25
C THR A 346 -12.61 30.31 -18.09
N ILE A 347 -13.77 30.89 -17.77
CA ILE A 347 -15.03 30.52 -18.41
C ILE A 347 -15.01 30.96 -19.88
N PRO A 348 -15.18 30.03 -20.84
CA PRO A 348 -14.98 30.32 -22.26
C PRO A 348 -16.19 30.99 -22.93
N GLN A 349 -17.37 30.98 -22.29
CA GLN A 349 -18.59 31.58 -22.82
C GLN A 349 -19.58 31.87 -21.69
N THR A 350 -20.38 32.92 -21.83
CA THR A 350 -21.42 33.30 -20.85
C THR A 350 -22.55 32.26 -20.85
N VAL A 351 -22.92 31.74 -19.66
CA VAL A 351 -23.96 30.71 -19.49
C VAL A 351 -24.76 30.92 -18.21
N LYS A 352 -26.01 30.44 -18.18
CA LYS A 352 -26.82 30.39 -16.96
C LYS A 352 -26.49 29.19 -16.07
N GLN A 353 -26.01 28.11 -16.69
CA GLN A 353 -25.62 26.86 -16.04
C GLN A 353 -24.49 26.21 -16.84
N ALA A 354 -23.65 25.41 -16.18
CA ALA A 354 -22.60 24.65 -16.85
C ALA A 354 -22.45 23.24 -16.31
N LYS A 355 -22.06 22.35 -17.23
CA LYS A 355 -21.49 21.05 -16.92
C LYS A 355 -19.97 21.12 -17.09
N ILE A 356 -19.22 21.02 -16.01
CA ILE A 356 -17.77 20.87 -16.05
C ILE A 356 -17.41 19.42 -15.76
N SER A 357 -16.58 18.78 -16.56
CA SER A 357 -16.04 17.46 -16.24
C SER A 357 -14.52 17.45 -16.23
N ILE A 358 -13.94 16.79 -15.24
CA ILE A 358 -12.50 16.62 -15.07
C ILE A 358 -12.22 15.12 -15.06
N GLN A 359 -11.42 14.64 -16.00
CA GLN A 359 -11.02 13.25 -16.11
C GLN A 359 -9.50 13.12 -16.04
N SER A 360 -9.01 12.30 -15.12
CA SER A 360 -7.60 11.92 -15.02
C SER A 360 -7.26 10.83 -16.05
N ARG A 361 -6.10 10.97 -16.70
CA ARG A 361 -5.56 10.01 -17.69
C ARG A 361 -4.27 9.34 -17.22
N GLY A 362 -3.93 9.47 -15.92
CA GLY A 362 -2.67 9.01 -15.36
C GLY A 362 -1.50 9.95 -15.67
N VAL A 363 -0.27 9.53 -15.35
CA VAL A 363 0.92 10.35 -15.57
C VAL A 363 1.36 10.41 -17.04
N LYS A 364 2.08 11.46 -17.43
CA LYS A 364 2.56 11.67 -18.81
C LYS A 364 3.33 10.49 -19.41
N PHE A 365 4.11 9.78 -18.60
CA PHE A 365 4.99 8.70 -19.02
C PHE A 365 4.44 7.30 -18.74
N ASN A 366 3.16 7.18 -18.38
CA ASN A 366 2.59 5.90 -17.96
C ASN A 366 2.72 4.82 -19.04
N GLY A 367 2.49 5.19 -20.31
CA GLY A 367 2.67 4.28 -21.45
C GLY A 367 4.11 3.75 -21.58
N LEU A 368 5.11 4.62 -21.39
CA LEU A 368 6.52 4.23 -21.43
C LEU A 368 6.89 3.27 -20.29
N PHE A 369 6.45 3.57 -19.07
CA PHE A 369 6.71 2.69 -17.91
C PHE A 369 6.07 1.31 -18.08
N THR A 370 4.83 1.27 -18.57
CA THR A 370 4.14 0.02 -18.90
C THR A 370 4.89 -0.75 -19.99
N ALA A 371 5.31 -0.08 -21.07
CA ALA A 371 6.06 -0.73 -22.15
C ALA A 371 7.38 -1.32 -21.67
N LEU A 372 8.17 -0.57 -20.89
CA LEU A 372 9.44 -1.06 -20.33
C LEU A 372 9.24 -2.25 -19.39
N SER A 373 8.20 -2.21 -18.55
CA SER A 373 7.85 -3.33 -17.66
C SER A 373 7.47 -4.59 -18.46
N ILE A 374 6.61 -4.45 -19.49
CA ILE A 374 6.20 -5.57 -20.35
C ILE A 374 7.40 -6.15 -21.11
N VAL A 375 8.23 -5.31 -21.72
CA VAL A 375 9.45 -5.75 -22.42
C VAL A 375 10.39 -6.48 -21.45
N GLY A 376 10.52 -5.98 -20.22
CA GLY A 376 11.26 -6.67 -19.16
C GLY A 376 10.71 -8.07 -18.89
N TRP A 377 9.40 -8.21 -18.67
CA TRP A 377 8.78 -9.51 -18.41
C TRP A 377 8.93 -10.47 -19.58
N LEU A 378 8.70 -10.01 -20.81
CA LEU A 378 8.87 -10.81 -22.03
C LEU A 378 10.32 -11.24 -22.23
N GLY A 379 11.29 -10.35 -21.94
CA GLY A 379 12.71 -10.67 -21.97
C GLY A 379 13.07 -11.79 -20.99
N LEU A 380 12.54 -11.75 -19.76
CA LEU A 380 12.79 -12.77 -18.74
C LEU A 380 12.21 -14.14 -19.16
N LEU A 381 10.98 -14.15 -19.69
CA LEU A 381 10.34 -15.36 -20.23
C LEU A 381 11.13 -15.92 -21.41
N GLY A 382 11.53 -15.06 -22.36
CA GLY A 382 12.34 -15.44 -23.51
C GLY A 382 13.67 -16.07 -23.11
N LEU A 383 14.38 -15.47 -22.15
CA LEU A 383 15.63 -16.04 -21.60
C LEU A 383 15.40 -17.41 -20.94
N GLY A 384 14.29 -17.58 -20.23
CA GLY A 384 13.90 -18.86 -19.64
C GLY A 384 13.67 -19.94 -20.70
N LEU A 385 12.96 -19.60 -21.77
CA LEU A 385 12.69 -20.50 -22.90
C LEU A 385 13.96 -20.87 -23.65
N VAL A 386 14.80 -19.89 -24.02
CA VAL A 386 16.07 -20.13 -24.74
C VAL A 386 16.98 -21.05 -23.94
N ARG A 387 17.10 -20.85 -22.61
CA ARG A 387 17.89 -21.74 -21.74
C ARG A 387 17.32 -23.16 -21.70
N LYS A 388 16.00 -23.31 -21.67
CA LYS A 388 15.33 -24.62 -21.72
C LYS A 388 15.60 -25.34 -23.04
N TYR A 389 15.52 -24.63 -24.16
CA TYR A 389 15.78 -25.19 -25.49
C TYR A 389 17.26 -25.55 -25.69
N ARG A 390 18.20 -24.69 -25.32
CA ARG A 390 19.65 -25.01 -25.40
C ARG A 390 20.04 -26.21 -24.54
N LYS A 391 19.45 -26.35 -23.34
CA LYS A 391 19.66 -27.55 -22.52
C LYS A 391 19.16 -28.83 -23.18
N ARG A 392 18.05 -28.78 -23.94
CA ARG A 392 17.55 -29.95 -24.67
C ARG A 392 18.44 -30.34 -25.84
N ILE A 393 18.96 -29.36 -26.59
CA ILE A 393 19.88 -29.59 -27.73
C ILE A 393 21.23 -30.13 -27.27
N ASN A 394 21.76 -29.70 -26.12
CA ASN A 394 23.03 -30.23 -25.60
C ASN A 394 22.88 -31.61 -24.91
N LEU A 395 21.66 -32.16 -24.80
CA LEU A 395 21.37 -33.48 -24.24
C LEU A 395 20.93 -34.49 -25.32
N SER A 396 20.75 -34.04 -26.57
CA SER A 396 20.59 -34.86 -27.77
C SER A 396 21.91 -34.93 -28.52
#